data_AF-A0A7S3MLS6-F1
#
_entry.id   AF-A0A7S3MLS6-F1
#
_cell.length_a   1.000
_cell.length_b   1.000
_cell.length_c   1.000
_cell.angle_alpha   90.00
_cell.angle_beta   90.00
_cell.angle_gamma   90.00
#
_symmetry.space_group_name_H-M   'P 1'
#
loop_
_entity.id
_entity.type
_entity.pdbx_description
1 polymer ?
#
loop_
_entity_poly.entity_id
_entity_poly.type
_entity_poly.pdbx_seq_one_letter_code
_entity_poly.pdbx_strand_id
1 'polypeptide(L)'
;KIALGLIACITIPFLCYAHAVYTWAHENKPKDYKYPEYKQLWMTAVGAGSFKFMQEIISFCVKPLYSYLVPVKNGDEQAWERKVKKLTANTVGLVYFSLSTAWGYHILRYSTWLPWYLGGQNPKASVVSCFEVVFIEMPPGTVCYILFTYGYHVQDFFTHILYENDNDWREMLLHHIAAIALYPGF
;
A
#
# COMPACT_ATOMS: atom_id res chain seq x y z
N LYS A 1 18.16 -17.98 -12.76
CA LYS A 1 19.40 -17.16 -12.93
C LYS A 1 19.15 -15.94 -13.81
N ILE A 2 18.62 -16.07 -15.03
CA ILE A 2 18.28 -14.92 -15.92
C ILE A 2 17.26 -13.97 -15.27
N ALA A 3 16.21 -14.49 -14.63
CA ALA A 3 15.18 -13.67 -13.96
C ALA A 3 15.73 -12.80 -12.81
N LEU A 4 16.64 -13.34 -11.99
CA LEU A 4 17.29 -12.57 -10.92
C LEU A 4 18.19 -11.45 -11.48
N GLY A 5 18.88 -11.71 -12.59
CA GLY A 5 19.67 -10.70 -13.28
C GLY A 5 18.80 -9.56 -13.81
N LEU A 6 17.66 -9.86 -14.44
CA LEU A 6 16.71 -8.85 -14.93
C LEU A 6 16.12 -8.01 -13.80
N ILE A 7 15.72 -8.65 -12.69
CA ILE A 7 15.22 -7.92 -11.50
C ILE A 7 16.31 -6.98 -10.98
N ALA A 8 17.55 -7.45 -10.83
CA ALA A 8 18.66 -6.61 -10.39
C ALA A 8 18.93 -5.42 -11.33
N CYS A 9 18.87 -5.64 -12.65
CA CYS A 9 19.05 -4.59 -13.66
C CYS A 9 17.97 -3.50 -13.63
N ILE A 10 16.78 -3.77 -13.09
CA ILE A 10 15.70 -2.78 -12.95
C ILE A 10 15.75 -2.14 -11.55
N THR A 11 15.83 -2.97 -10.51
CA THR A 11 15.75 -2.52 -9.13
C THR A 11 16.97 -1.68 -8.72
N ILE A 12 18.18 -2.05 -9.14
CA ILE A 12 19.39 -1.29 -8.75
C ILE A 12 19.37 0.13 -9.32
N PRO A 13 19.18 0.36 -10.64
CA PRO A 13 19.07 1.72 -11.17
C PRO A 13 17.93 2.52 -10.55
N PHE A 14 16.77 1.88 -10.31
CA PHE A 14 15.65 2.51 -9.63
C PHE A 14 16.03 3.01 -8.23
N LEU A 15 16.67 2.15 -7.41
CA LEU A 15 17.11 2.52 -6.06
C LEU A 15 18.19 3.60 -6.09
N CYS A 16 19.14 3.54 -7.03
CA CYS A 16 20.13 4.60 -7.21
C CYS A 16 19.48 5.94 -7.57
N TYR A 17 18.49 5.92 -8.46
CA TYR A 17 17.75 7.13 -8.85
C TYR A 17 16.91 7.67 -7.69
N ALA A 18 16.18 6.81 -6.98
CA ALA A 18 15.43 7.19 -5.79
C ALA A 18 16.33 7.81 -4.71
N HIS A 19 17.54 7.25 -4.51
CA HIS A 19 18.52 7.83 -3.59
C HIS A 19 19.04 9.21 -4.06
N ALA A 20 19.26 9.38 -5.36
CA ALA A 20 19.65 10.68 -5.93
C ALA A 20 18.55 11.73 -5.74
N VAL A 21 17.28 11.39 -5.99
CA VAL A 21 16.12 12.26 -5.74
C VAL A 21 16.00 12.60 -4.27
N TYR A 22 16.12 11.60 -3.38
CA TYR A 22 16.11 11.80 -1.93
C TYR A 22 17.18 12.79 -1.47
N THR A 23 18.40 12.65 -1.98
CA THR A 23 19.54 13.49 -1.61
C THR A 23 19.34 14.91 -2.11
N TRP A 24 18.96 15.07 -3.38
CA TRP A 24 18.63 16.36 -3.97
C TRP A 24 17.49 17.06 -3.21
N ALA A 25 16.43 16.33 -2.85
CA ALA A 25 15.30 16.88 -2.10
C ALA A 25 15.72 17.37 -0.70
N HIS A 26 16.62 16.65 -0.02
CA HIS A 26 17.15 17.07 1.28
C HIS A 26 18.02 18.33 1.21
N GLU A 27 18.77 18.49 0.12
CA GLU A 27 19.63 19.65 -0.12
C GLU A 27 18.82 20.90 -0.52
N ASN A 28 17.69 20.71 -1.23
CA ASN A 28 16.93 21.80 -1.85
C ASN A 28 15.60 22.13 -1.13
N LYS A 29 15.21 21.36 -0.11
CA LYS A 29 13.95 21.62 0.61
C LYS A 29 13.94 22.99 1.29
N PRO A 30 12.79 23.69 1.32
CA PRO A 30 12.62 24.87 2.15
C PRO A 30 12.94 24.58 3.63
N LYS A 31 13.43 25.59 4.39
CA LYS A 31 13.90 25.40 5.77
C LYS A 31 12.88 24.74 6.70
N ASP A 32 11.59 25.05 6.51
CA ASP A 32 10.50 24.54 7.35
C ASP A 32 9.83 23.28 6.77
N TYR A 33 10.31 22.79 5.61
CA TYR A 33 9.72 21.64 4.93
C TYR A 33 10.18 20.32 5.57
N LYS A 34 9.21 19.52 6.01
CA LYS A 34 9.46 18.20 6.60
C LYS A 34 9.47 17.13 5.53
N TYR A 35 10.63 16.86 4.93
CA TYR A 35 10.79 15.73 4.02
C TYR A 35 10.92 14.40 4.79
N PRO A 36 10.40 13.26 4.28
CA PRO A 36 10.57 11.96 4.91
C PRO A 36 12.04 11.54 5.05
N GLU A 37 12.39 10.91 6.16
CA GLU A 37 13.75 10.39 6.40
C GLU A 37 13.77 8.87 6.34
N TYR A 38 14.88 8.27 5.87
CA TYR A 38 15.04 6.80 5.90
C TYR A 38 14.91 6.20 7.29
N LYS A 39 15.24 6.97 8.34
CA LYS A 39 15.05 6.54 9.74
C LYS A 39 13.60 6.24 10.07
N GLN A 40 12.62 6.76 9.33
CA GLN A 40 11.20 6.55 9.56
C GLN A 40 10.69 5.24 8.95
N LEU A 41 11.51 4.52 8.16
CA LEU A 41 11.12 3.24 7.52
C LEU A 41 10.74 2.14 8.53
N TRP A 42 11.07 2.29 9.82
CA TRP A 42 10.55 1.40 10.85
C TRP A 42 9.01 1.41 10.91
N MET A 43 8.37 2.54 10.57
CA MET A 43 6.90 2.65 10.51
C MET A 43 6.32 1.68 9.47
N THR A 44 7.01 1.48 8.35
CA THR A 44 6.65 0.48 7.34
C THR A 44 6.71 -0.93 7.91
N ALA A 45 7.75 -1.26 8.68
CA ALA A 45 7.88 -2.57 9.31
C ALA A 45 6.78 -2.81 10.35
N VAL A 46 6.43 -1.79 11.15
CA VAL A 46 5.32 -1.88 12.09
C VAL A 46 3.99 -1.98 11.35
N GLY A 47 3.76 -1.19 10.30
CA GLY A 47 2.59 -1.28 9.44
C GLY A 47 2.41 -2.68 8.86
N ALA A 48 3.47 -3.25 8.28
CA ALA A 48 3.50 -4.61 7.75
C ALA A 48 3.09 -5.66 8.82
N GLY A 49 3.66 -5.56 10.02
CA GLY A 49 3.31 -6.45 11.13
C GLY A 49 1.86 -6.29 11.59
N SER A 50 1.39 -5.05 11.75
CA SER A 50 0.03 -4.74 12.16
C SER A 50 -1.01 -5.21 11.14
N PHE A 51 -0.75 -5.02 9.85
CA PHE A 51 -1.64 -5.49 8.79
C PHE A 51 -1.68 -7.00 8.70
N LYS A 52 -0.53 -7.68 8.81
CA LYS A 52 -0.50 -9.14 8.87
C LYS A 52 -1.33 -9.66 10.02
N PHE A 53 -1.15 -9.08 11.21
CA PHE A 53 -1.91 -9.47 12.40
C PHE A 53 -3.42 -9.23 12.23
N MET A 54 -3.82 -8.07 11.69
CA MET A 54 -5.21 -7.77 11.37
C MET A 54 -5.81 -8.76 10.35
N GLN A 55 -5.05 -9.09 9.30
CA GLN A 55 -5.45 -10.07 8.29
C GLN A 55 -5.70 -11.44 8.92
N GLU A 56 -4.83 -11.92 9.82
CA GLU A 56 -5.02 -13.20 10.50
C GLU A 56 -6.26 -13.19 11.40
N ILE A 57 -6.48 -12.11 12.17
CA ILE A 57 -7.69 -11.98 13.02
C ILE A 57 -8.95 -12.00 12.18
N ILE A 58 -9.05 -11.15 11.15
CA ILE A 58 -10.23 -11.06 10.31
C ILE A 58 -10.46 -12.41 9.63
N SER A 59 -9.41 -13.01 9.07
CA SER A 59 -9.51 -14.31 8.40
C SER A 59 -9.98 -15.41 9.35
N PHE A 60 -9.48 -15.44 10.59
CA PHE A 60 -9.92 -16.37 11.61
C PHE A 60 -11.40 -16.19 11.96
N CYS A 61 -11.89 -14.95 12.05
CA CYS A 61 -13.28 -14.65 12.36
C CYS A 61 -14.25 -14.96 11.20
N VAL A 62 -13.90 -14.61 9.96
CA VAL A 62 -14.84 -14.68 8.82
C VAL A 62 -14.78 -16.01 8.07
N LYS A 63 -13.65 -16.72 8.11
CA LYS A 63 -13.51 -17.99 7.38
C LYS A 63 -14.54 -19.05 7.82
N PRO A 64 -14.81 -19.29 9.12
CA PRO A 64 -15.85 -20.24 9.55
C PRO A 64 -17.24 -19.85 9.03
N LEU A 65 -17.55 -18.55 9.06
CA LEU A 65 -18.80 -18.01 8.55
C LEU A 65 -18.94 -18.26 7.03
N TYR A 66 -17.90 -17.97 6.25
CA TYR A 66 -17.94 -18.21 4.80
C TYR A 66 -17.92 -19.69 4.42
N SER A 67 -17.23 -20.53 5.18
CA SER A 67 -17.28 -21.99 5.00
C SER A 67 -18.71 -22.53 5.23
N TYR A 68 -19.47 -21.93 6.14
CA TYR A 68 -20.87 -22.29 6.36
C TYR A 68 -21.81 -21.72 5.28
N LEU A 69 -21.61 -20.47 4.86
CA LEU A 69 -22.50 -19.78 3.92
C LEU A 69 -22.31 -20.21 2.46
N VAL A 70 -21.12 -20.66 2.06
CA VAL A 70 -20.83 -21.05 0.67
C VAL A 70 -21.07 -22.55 0.51
N PRO A 71 -22.08 -23.00 -0.26
CA PRO A 71 -22.31 -24.41 -0.48
C PRO A 71 -21.25 -25.02 -1.40
N VAL A 72 -20.89 -26.27 -1.15
CA VAL A 72 -20.08 -27.08 -2.07
C VAL A 72 -20.94 -27.40 -3.29
N LYS A 73 -20.49 -26.98 -4.48
CA LYS A 73 -21.21 -27.24 -5.74
C LYS A 73 -20.52 -28.38 -6.48
N ASN A 74 -21.30 -29.35 -6.96
CA ASN A 74 -20.84 -30.48 -7.78
C ASN A 74 -19.72 -31.32 -7.13
N GLY A 75 -19.59 -31.32 -5.79
CA GLY A 75 -18.55 -32.05 -5.08
C GLY A 75 -17.12 -31.52 -5.30
N ASP A 76 -16.95 -30.35 -5.93
CA ASP A 76 -15.64 -29.75 -6.16
C ASP A 76 -15.16 -28.97 -4.93
N GLU A 77 -14.52 -29.69 -4.01
CA GLU A 77 -13.98 -29.14 -2.77
C GLU A 77 -12.87 -28.09 -3.05
N GLN A 78 -12.04 -28.29 -4.07
CA GLN A 78 -10.96 -27.36 -4.40
C GLN A 78 -11.51 -26.02 -4.89
N ALA A 79 -12.52 -26.04 -5.75
CA ALA A 79 -13.19 -24.81 -6.19
C ALA A 79 -13.91 -24.11 -5.04
N TRP A 80 -14.46 -24.87 -4.08
CA TRP A 80 -15.07 -24.33 -2.87
C TRP A 80 -14.03 -23.63 -1.98
N GLU A 81 -12.90 -24.28 -1.68
CA GLU A 81 -11.83 -23.68 -0.87
C GLU A 81 -11.30 -22.38 -1.47
N ARG A 82 -11.09 -22.33 -2.78
CA ARG A 82 -10.66 -21.11 -3.49
C ARG A 82 -11.67 -19.97 -3.34
N LYS A 83 -12.98 -20.26 -3.38
CA LYS A 83 -14.03 -19.25 -3.18
C LYS A 83 -14.04 -18.72 -1.76
N VAL A 84 -13.96 -19.61 -0.76
CA VAL A 84 -13.90 -19.22 0.66
C VAL A 84 -12.65 -18.38 0.93
N LYS A 85 -11.48 -18.80 0.43
CA LYS A 85 -10.23 -18.02 0.52
C LYS A 85 -10.40 -16.64 -0.13
N LYS A 86 -10.97 -16.56 -1.33
CA LYS A 86 -11.18 -15.30 -2.05
C LYS A 86 -12.15 -14.36 -1.32
N LEU A 87 -13.25 -14.86 -0.78
CA LEU A 87 -14.19 -14.06 0.02
C LEU A 87 -13.53 -13.53 1.30
N THR A 88 -12.75 -14.38 1.96
CA THR A 88 -11.97 -13.99 3.15
C THR A 88 -10.99 -12.87 2.81
N ALA A 89 -10.19 -13.04 1.75
CA ALA A 89 -9.24 -12.02 1.29
C ALA A 89 -9.91 -10.70 0.89
N ASN A 90 -11.03 -10.75 0.15
CA ASN A 90 -11.80 -9.55 -0.20
C ASN A 90 -12.35 -8.83 1.03
N THR A 91 -12.70 -9.56 2.09
CA THR A 91 -13.21 -8.97 3.33
C THR A 91 -12.10 -8.28 4.12
N VAL A 92 -10.91 -8.89 4.19
CA VAL A 92 -9.72 -8.24 4.72
C VAL A 92 -9.43 -6.95 3.95
N GLY A 93 -9.43 -7.03 2.61
CA GLY A 93 -9.23 -5.87 1.73
C GLY A 93 -10.26 -4.77 1.99
N LEU A 94 -11.55 -5.12 2.09
CA LEU A 94 -12.62 -4.16 2.38
C LEU A 94 -12.39 -3.42 3.70
N VAL A 95 -12.04 -4.14 4.77
CA VAL A 95 -11.75 -3.54 6.08
C VAL A 95 -10.52 -2.64 6.00
N TYR A 96 -9.43 -3.12 5.41
CA TYR A 96 -8.20 -2.35 5.21
C TYR A 96 -8.46 -1.04 4.45
N PHE A 97 -9.07 -1.12 3.26
CA PHE A 97 -9.31 0.05 2.42
C PHE A 97 -10.28 1.01 3.09
N SER A 98 -11.29 0.53 3.82
CA SER A 98 -12.20 1.41 4.57
C SER A 98 -11.48 2.19 5.68
N LEU A 99 -10.64 1.51 6.47
CA LEU A 99 -9.86 2.15 7.54
C LEU A 99 -8.82 3.13 6.97
N SER A 100 -8.12 2.72 5.91
CA SER A 100 -7.13 3.54 5.23
C SER A 100 -7.77 4.79 4.61
N THR A 101 -8.90 4.65 3.89
CA THR A 101 -9.66 5.77 3.35
C THR A 101 -10.15 6.72 4.44
N ALA A 102 -10.67 6.19 5.56
CA ALA A 102 -11.11 7.04 6.68
C ALA A 102 -9.93 7.83 7.29
N TRP A 103 -8.79 7.17 7.52
CA TRP A 103 -7.59 7.83 8.05
C TRP A 103 -7.04 8.89 7.08
N GLY A 104 -6.89 8.54 5.80
CA GLY A 104 -6.44 9.46 4.75
C GLY A 104 -7.36 10.67 4.63
N TYR A 105 -8.69 10.46 4.68
CA TYR A 105 -9.67 11.54 4.70
C TYR A 105 -9.46 12.47 5.91
N HIS A 106 -9.26 11.92 7.12
CA HIS A 106 -9.04 12.75 8.31
C HIS A 106 -7.78 13.63 8.22
N ILE A 107 -6.73 13.16 7.54
CA ILE A 107 -5.49 13.93 7.29
C ILE A 107 -5.71 14.99 6.21
N LEU A 108 -6.38 14.62 5.11
CA LEU A 108 -6.44 15.44 3.89
C LEU A 108 -7.63 16.40 3.84
N ARG A 109 -8.68 16.21 4.66
CA ARG A 109 -9.92 17.03 4.57
C ARG A 109 -9.71 18.54 4.67
N TYR A 110 -8.63 19.01 5.28
CA TYR A 110 -8.29 20.44 5.37
C TYR A 110 -7.13 20.86 4.46
N SER A 111 -6.55 19.94 3.69
CA SER A 111 -5.44 20.22 2.80
C SER A 111 -5.90 20.74 1.44
N THR A 112 -4.95 21.23 0.64
CA THR A 112 -5.21 21.63 -0.76
C THR A 112 -5.34 20.41 -1.70
N TRP A 113 -5.08 19.20 -1.22
CA TRP A 113 -5.01 17.99 -2.05
C TRP A 113 -6.38 17.33 -2.25
N LEU A 114 -7.31 17.52 -1.32
CA LEU A 114 -8.63 16.89 -1.38
C LEU A 114 -9.69 17.92 -1.83
N PRO A 115 -10.21 17.86 -3.06
CA PRO A 115 -11.22 18.79 -3.53
C PRO A 115 -12.58 18.57 -2.83
N TRP A 116 -13.43 19.60 -2.87
CA TRP A 116 -14.71 19.62 -2.15
C TRP A 116 -15.67 18.49 -2.53
N TYR A 117 -15.68 18.06 -3.79
CA TYR A 117 -16.56 16.97 -4.26
C TYR A 117 -16.09 15.58 -3.80
N LEU A 118 -14.90 15.47 -3.20
CA LEU A 118 -14.40 14.29 -2.48
C LEU A 118 -14.47 14.47 -0.95
N GLY A 119 -15.16 15.51 -0.47
CA GLY A 119 -15.33 15.82 0.95
C GLY A 119 -14.28 16.75 1.55
N GLY A 120 -13.41 17.36 0.73
CA GLY A 120 -12.49 18.39 1.20
C GLY A 120 -13.18 19.66 1.68
N GLN A 121 -12.57 20.33 2.66
CA GLN A 121 -13.10 21.54 3.31
C GLN A 121 -12.26 22.79 3.04
N ASN A 122 -11.10 22.65 2.41
CA ASN A 122 -10.25 23.78 2.05
C ASN A 122 -10.74 24.43 0.75
N PRO A 123 -11.12 25.73 0.75
CA PRO A 123 -11.59 26.41 -0.46
C PRO A 123 -10.57 26.49 -1.59
N LYS A 124 -9.27 26.34 -1.28
CA LYS A 124 -8.18 26.32 -2.26
C LYS A 124 -7.88 24.92 -2.78
N ALA A 125 -8.57 23.89 -2.31
CA ALA A 125 -8.30 22.53 -2.75
C ALA A 125 -8.71 22.30 -4.20
N SER A 126 -7.82 21.68 -4.96
CA SER A 126 -7.99 21.41 -6.38
C SER A 126 -7.24 20.14 -6.75
N VAL A 127 -7.74 19.41 -7.74
CA VAL A 127 -7.00 18.28 -8.33
C VAL A 127 -5.67 18.75 -8.92
N VAL A 128 -5.60 20.01 -9.36
CA VAL A 128 -4.36 20.61 -9.87
C VAL A 128 -3.26 20.57 -8.80
N SER A 129 -3.60 20.73 -7.52
CA SER A 129 -2.64 20.65 -6.42
C SER A 129 -2.04 19.25 -6.24
N CYS A 130 -2.63 18.20 -6.80
CA CYS A 130 -2.03 16.86 -6.84
C CYS A 130 -0.91 16.74 -7.90
N PHE A 131 -0.80 17.70 -8.81
CA PHE A 131 0.22 17.73 -9.87
C PHE A 131 1.34 18.75 -9.61
N GLU A 132 1.27 19.50 -8.51
CA GLU A 132 2.37 20.36 -8.08
C GLU A 132 3.51 19.48 -7.55
N VAL A 133 4.53 19.25 -8.36
CA VAL A 133 5.44 18.10 -8.18
C VAL A 133 6.52 18.26 -7.11
N VAL A 134 6.73 19.45 -6.56
CA VAL A 134 7.92 19.72 -5.72
C VAL A 134 7.58 20.56 -4.49
N PHE A 135 7.91 20.03 -3.32
CA PHE A 135 7.81 20.67 -2.01
C PHE A 135 6.42 21.27 -1.65
N ILE A 136 5.32 20.56 -1.97
CA ILE A 136 3.99 20.95 -1.48
C ILE A 136 3.90 20.74 0.03
N GLU A 137 3.34 21.73 0.74
CA GLU A 137 3.00 21.59 2.15
C GLU A 137 2.24 20.28 2.44
N MET A 138 2.89 19.40 3.19
CA MET A 138 2.29 18.13 3.60
C MET A 138 1.51 18.31 4.91
N PRO A 139 0.22 17.96 4.94
CA PRO A 139 -0.56 17.98 6.17
C PRO A 139 0.12 17.14 7.28
N PRO A 140 0.01 17.56 8.56
CA PRO A 140 0.55 16.79 9.68
C PRO A 140 0.03 15.34 9.66
N GLY A 141 0.95 14.38 9.82
CA GLY A 141 0.62 12.96 9.82
C GLY A 141 0.64 12.28 8.45
N THR A 142 0.79 13.01 7.33
CA THR A 142 0.84 12.43 5.98
C THR A 142 1.96 11.39 5.82
N VAL A 143 3.18 11.71 6.29
CA VAL A 143 4.31 10.78 6.24
C VAL A 143 4.04 9.51 7.06
N CYS A 144 3.43 9.67 8.23
CA CYS A 144 3.04 8.56 9.10
C CYS A 144 2.03 7.65 8.36
N TYR A 145 0.96 8.24 7.83
CA TYR A 145 -0.04 7.53 7.04
C TYR A 145 0.59 6.76 5.88
N ILE A 146 1.37 7.44 5.01
CA ILE A 146 2.01 6.81 3.85
C ILE A 146 2.89 5.64 4.29
N LEU A 147 3.76 5.81 5.29
CA LEU A 147 4.69 4.75 5.69
C LEU A 147 3.98 3.56 6.35
N PHE A 148 2.97 3.80 7.19
CA PHE A 148 2.18 2.71 7.76
C PHE A 148 1.44 1.95 6.67
N THR A 149 0.67 2.64 5.81
CA THR A 149 -0.10 1.99 4.73
C THR A 149 0.79 1.37 3.67
N TYR A 150 2.00 1.88 3.45
CA TYR A 150 3.02 1.25 2.62
C TYR A 150 3.42 -0.14 3.15
N GLY A 151 3.38 -0.33 4.46
CA GLY A 151 3.60 -1.62 5.11
C GLY A 151 2.66 -2.74 4.62
N TYR A 152 1.42 -2.41 4.26
CA TYR A 152 0.49 -3.36 3.64
C TYR A 152 1.04 -3.92 2.32
N HIS A 153 1.51 -3.05 1.43
CA HIS A 153 2.08 -3.47 0.14
C HIS A 153 3.39 -4.27 0.32
N VAL A 154 4.22 -3.87 1.29
CA VAL A 154 5.47 -4.59 1.60
C VAL A 154 5.19 -5.99 2.12
N GLN A 155 4.25 -6.15 3.06
CA GLN A 155 3.89 -7.47 3.58
C GLN A 155 3.26 -8.36 2.50
N ASP A 156 2.37 -7.83 1.67
CA ASP A 156 1.76 -8.59 0.57
C ASP A 156 2.83 -9.05 -0.43
N PHE A 157 3.80 -8.20 -0.79
CA PHE A 157 4.93 -8.59 -1.64
C PHE A 157 5.74 -9.75 -1.05
N PHE A 158 6.11 -9.68 0.23
CA PHE A 158 6.83 -10.79 0.87
C PHE A 158 5.99 -12.05 0.95
N THR A 159 4.68 -11.92 1.21
CA THR A 159 3.76 -13.06 1.25
C THR A 159 3.66 -13.73 -0.12
N HIS A 160 3.55 -12.93 -1.18
CA HIS A 160 3.49 -13.41 -2.56
C HIS A 160 4.77 -14.15 -2.98
N ILE A 161 5.95 -13.62 -2.64
CA ILE A 161 7.23 -14.26 -2.95
C ILE A 161 7.42 -15.58 -2.18
N LEU A 162 7.00 -15.62 -0.92
CA LEU A 162 7.32 -16.74 -0.03
C LEU A 162 6.29 -17.88 -0.09
N TYR A 163 5.01 -17.57 -0.36
CA TYR A 163 3.92 -18.52 -0.14
C TYR A 163 2.96 -18.70 -1.32
N GLU A 164 2.94 -17.79 -2.29
CA GLU A 164 1.98 -17.86 -3.41
C GLU A 164 2.62 -18.52 -4.65
N ASN A 165 1.82 -19.34 -5.35
CA ASN A 165 2.23 -20.02 -6.56
C ASN A 165 1.04 -20.22 -7.50
N ASP A 166 0.30 -19.13 -7.72
CA ASP A 166 -0.86 -19.10 -8.61
C ASP A 166 -0.44 -18.92 -10.09
N ASN A 167 -1.36 -19.20 -11.02
CA ASN A 167 -1.06 -19.18 -12.46
C ASN A 167 -0.62 -17.80 -12.98
N ASP A 168 -0.99 -16.73 -12.29
CA ASP A 168 -0.69 -15.33 -12.57
C ASP A 168 0.47 -14.77 -11.71
N TRP A 169 1.24 -15.64 -11.05
CA TRP A 169 2.31 -15.25 -10.12
C TRP A 169 3.28 -14.19 -10.69
N ARG A 170 3.67 -14.28 -11.96
CA ARG A 170 4.60 -13.30 -12.56
C ARG A 170 3.97 -11.92 -12.73
N GLU A 171 2.68 -11.87 -13.09
CA GLU A 171 1.93 -10.64 -13.27
C GLU A 171 1.71 -9.96 -11.91
N MET A 172 1.30 -10.74 -10.90
CA MET A 172 1.13 -10.27 -9.54
C MET A 172 2.45 -9.82 -8.88
N LEU A 173 3.55 -10.54 -9.12
CA LEU A 173 4.88 -10.09 -8.67
C LEU A 173 5.25 -8.73 -9.28
N LEU A 174 5.04 -8.54 -10.58
CA LEU A 174 5.30 -7.26 -11.24
C LEU A 174 4.42 -6.15 -10.67
N HIS A 175 3.14 -6.44 -10.40
CA HIS A 175 2.22 -5.52 -9.73
C HIS A 175 2.75 -5.09 -8.36
N HIS A 176 3.19 -6.02 -7.51
CA HIS A 176 3.74 -5.69 -6.20
C HIS A 176 5.05 -4.89 -6.27
N ILE A 177 5.95 -5.20 -7.21
CA ILE A 177 7.18 -4.41 -7.43
C ILE A 177 6.82 -2.98 -7.83
N ALA A 178 5.87 -2.80 -8.76
CA ALA A 178 5.43 -1.48 -9.20
C ALA A 178 4.75 -0.71 -8.06
N ALA A 179 3.90 -1.36 -7.27
CA ALA A 179 3.28 -0.76 -6.09
C ALA A 179 4.35 -0.30 -5.09
N ILE A 180 5.31 -1.15 -4.76
CA ILE A 180 6.39 -0.81 -3.82
C ILE A 180 7.24 0.37 -4.34
N ALA A 181 7.57 0.37 -5.63
CA ALA A 181 8.38 1.42 -6.25
C ALA A 181 7.66 2.78 -6.28
N LEU A 182 6.36 2.81 -6.56
CA LEU A 182 5.62 4.05 -6.81
C LEU A 182 4.91 4.61 -5.57
N TYR A 183 4.58 3.77 -4.58
CA TYR A 183 3.71 4.16 -3.47
C TYR A 183 4.25 5.28 -2.57
N PRO A 184 5.54 5.29 -2.15
CA PRO A 184 6.04 6.33 -1.26
C PRO A 184 5.97 7.72 -1.92
N GLY A 185 6.19 7.79 -3.24
CA GLY A 185 6.09 9.03 -4.00
C GLY A 185 7.16 10.08 -3.67
N PHE A 186 8.24 9.71 -2.98
CA PHE A 186 9.34 10.58 -2.55
C PHE A 186 10.70 9.89 -2.58
#